data_AF-A0A7S2HMV4-F1
#
_entry.id   AF-A0A7S2HMV4-F1
#
_cell.length_a   1.000
_cell.length_b   1.000
_cell.length_c   1.000
_cell.angle_alpha   90.00
_cell.angle_beta   90.00
_cell.angle_gamma   90.00
#
_symmetry.space_group_name_H-M   'P 1'
#
loop_
_entity.id
_entity.type
_entity.pdbx_description
1 polymer ?
#
loop_
_entity_poly.entity_id
_entity_poly.type
_entity_poly.pdbx_seq_one_letter_code
_entity_poly.pdbx_strand_id
1 'polypeptide(L)'
;KKEEFEACIRKLGSLPKDAQSSTLSTLSSKQLHAEIEECHKELKALGHVNKKALDQFQSFSEQRDSLLVKQTELEEAKGSIEELISHLDDKKHEAIVRTIKGVSKAFTEIWDEMLPGGKGVLKMRRMQELPKDADAKAKMENYAGVTIEVRFPGGGQPQTMNELSGGQKTMVALCLIFAIQRIDTAPFYIFDEIDAALDSTHRAALAKMIQKQAEPEPEP
;
A
#
# COMPACT_ATOMS: atom_id res chain seq x y z
N LYS A 1 -61.01 -47.91 -20.68
CA LYS A 1 -61.71 -47.09 -19.66
C LYS A 1 -61.36 -47.48 -18.23
N LYS A 2 -61.75 -48.66 -17.69
CA LYS A 2 -61.39 -49.04 -16.30
C LYS A 2 -59.88 -49.11 -16.07
N GLU A 3 -59.16 -49.76 -16.97
CA GLU A 3 -57.69 -49.87 -16.92
C GLU A 3 -56.97 -48.52 -17.05
N GLU A 4 -57.55 -47.57 -17.80
CA GLU A 4 -57.01 -46.20 -17.93
C GLU A 4 -57.19 -45.40 -16.64
N PHE A 5 -58.32 -45.56 -15.95
CA PHE A 5 -58.56 -44.94 -14.65
C PHE A 5 -57.63 -45.50 -13.59
N GLU A 6 -57.41 -46.82 -13.56
CA GLU A 6 -56.47 -47.46 -12.64
C GLU A 6 -55.02 -47.01 -12.88
N ALA A 7 -54.62 -46.85 -14.14
CA ALA A 7 -53.30 -46.31 -14.48
C ALA A 7 -53.12 -44.84 -14.06
N CYS A 8 -54.17 -44.02 -14.16
CA CYS A 8 -54.15 -42.62 -13.75
C CYS A 8 -54.09 -42.46 -12.22
N ILE A 9 -54.85 -43.30 -11.49
CA ILE A 9 -54.82 -43.36 -10.01
C ILE A 9 -53.43 -43.77 -9.52
N ARG A 10 -52.78 -44.73 -10.20
CA ARG A 10 -51.42 -45.16 -9.84
C ARG A 10 -50.37 -44.06 -10.05
N LYS A 11 -50.59 -43.14 -11.01
CA LYS A 11 -49.71 -41.98 -11.26
C LYS A 11 -49.88 -40.84 -10.24
N LEU A 12 -51.03 -40.75 -9.57
CA LEU A 12 -51.33 -39.70 -8.58
C LEU A 12 -50.57 -39.89 -7.25
N GLY A 13 -49.91 -41.04 -7.05
CA GLY A 13 -49.12 -41.33 -5.85
C GLY A 13 -49.98 -41.68 -4.62
N SER A 14 -49.36 -41.71 -3.45
CA SER A 14 -50.08 -41.97 -2.18
C SER A 14 -50.96 -40.78 -1.82
N LEU A 15 -52.24 -41.04 -1.49
CA LEU A 15 -53.13 -39.99 -0.99
C LEU A 15 -52.51 -39.33 0.26
N PRO A 16 -52.54 -37.98 0.35
CA PRO A 16 -52.15 -37.26 1.55
C PRO A 16 -52.94 -37.77 2.76
N LYS A 17 -52.32 -37.78 3.96
CA LYS A 17 -52.97 -38.28 5.18
C LYS A 17 -54.27 -37.53 5.52
N ASP A 18 -54.40 -36.29 5.06
CA ASP A 18 -55.58 -35.43 5.25
C ASP A 18 -56.72 -35.72 4.25
N ALA A 19 -56.50 -36.57 3.24
CA ALA A 19 -57.50 -36.90 2.23
C ALA A 19 -58.60 -37.84 2.72
N GLN A 20 -58.44 -38.43 3.92
CA GLN A 20 -59.48 -39.19 4.62
C GLN A 20 -60.39 -38.29 5.48
N SER A 21 -60.53 -37.02 5.11
CA SER A 21 -61.52 -36.14 5.70
C SER A 21 -62.90 -36.77 5.50
N SER A 22 -63.53 -37.18 6.61
CA SER A 22 -64.90 -37.72 6.70
C SER A 22 -65.95 -36.82 6.03
N THR A 23 -65.59 -35.58 5.72
CA THR A 23 -66.37 -34.59 5.00
C THR A 23 -66.58 -34.99 3.53
N LEU A 24 -65.56 -35.51 2.82
CA LEU A 24 -65.65 -35.82 1.38
C LEU A 24 -66.53 -37.02 1.04
N SER A 25 -66.65 -37.98 1.97
CA SER A 25 -67.47 -39.19 1.82
C SER A 25 -68.99 -38.93 1.86
N THR A 26 -69.41 -37.76 2.31
CA THR A 26 -70.82 -37.36 2.47
C THR A 26 -71.35 -36.48 1.32
N LEU A 27 -70.50 -36.02 0.40
CA LEU A 27 -70.91 -35.13 -0.68
C LEU A 27 -71.52 -35.90 -1.87
N SER A 28 -72.57 -35.33 -2.46
CA SER A 28 -73.14 -35.83 -3.71
C SER A 28 -72.12 -35.72 -4.85
N SER A 29 -72.19 -36.64 -5.81
CA SER A 29 -71.33 -36.62 -7.01
C SER A 29 -71.30 -35.26 -7.70
N LYS A 30 -72.39 -34.48 -7.67
CA LYS A 30 -72.44 -33.13 -8.25
C LYS A 30 -71.62 -32.10 -7.48
N GLN A 31 -71.59 -32.19 -6.15
CA GLN A 31 -70.85 -31.25 -5.30
C GLN A 31 -69.34 -31.53 -5.35
N LEU A 32 -68.95 -32.81 -5.40
CA LEU A 32 -67.56 -33.22 -5.64
C LEU A 32 -67.01 -32.68 -6.97
N HIS A 33 -67.82 -32.66 -8.04
CA HIS A 33 -67.39 -32.09 -9.32
C HIS A 33 -67.24 -30.57 -9.25
N ALA A 34 -68.11 -29.87 -8.52
CA ALA A 34 -68.01 -28.42 -8.33
C ALA A 34 -66.74 -28.04 -7.56
N GLU A 35 -66.42 -28.77 -6.48
CA GLU A 35 -65.19 -28.57 -5.70
C GLU A 35 -63.94 -28.82 -6.55
N ILE A 36 -63.94 -29.87 -7.38
CA ILE A 36 -62.84 -30.17 -8.30
C ILE A 36 -62.68 -29.05 -9.34
N GLU A 37 -63.76 -28.48 -9.85
CA GLU A 37 -63.69 -27.34 -10.78
C GLU A 37 -63.16 -26.07 -10.11
N GLU A 38 -63.52 -25.81 -8.86
CA GLU A 38 -63.00 -24.69 -8.08
C GLU A 38 -61.50 -24.86 -7.81
N CYS A 39 -61.07 -26.02 -7.31
CA CYS A 39 -59.66 -26.34 -7.16
C CYS A 39 -58.91 -26.25 -8.50
N HIS A 40 -59.49 -26.69 -9.62
CA HIS A 40 -58.86 -26.54 -10.94
C HIS A 40 -58.76 -25.08 -11.39
N LYS A 41 -59.72 -24.20 -11.02
CA LYS A 41 -59.62 -22.76 -11.28
C LYS A 41 -58.50 -22.13 -10.45
N GLU A 42 -58.38 -22.48 -9.18
CA GLU A 42 -57.28 -22.02 -8.32
C GLU A 42 -55.92 -22.49 -8.84
N LEU A 43 -55.82 -23.76 -9.26
CA LEU A 43 -54.59 -24.33 -9.83
C LEU A 43 -54.21 -23.66 -11.16
N LYS A 44 -55.19 -23.27 -11.99
CA LYS A 44 -54.96 -22.46 -13.20
C LYS A 44 -54.56 -21.03 -12.88
N ALA A 45 -55.08 -20.44 -11.79
CA ALA A 45 -54.73 -19.08 -11.36
C ALA A 45 -53.26 -18.97 -10.91
N LEU A 46 -52.69 -20.05 -10.37
CA LEU A 46 -51.25 -20.16 -10.05
C LEU A 46 -50.34 -20.13 -11.30
N GLY A 47 -50.92 -20.21 -12.50
CA GLY A 47 -50.23 -19.98 -13.78
C GLY A 47 -49.08 -20.96 -14.05
N HIS A 48 -48.04 -20.47 -14.72
CA HIS A 48 -46.85 -21.26 -15.04
C HIS A 48 -45.86 -21.26 -13.87
N VAL A 49 -46.05 -22.19 -12.93
CA VAL A 49 -45.09 -22.42 -11.84
C VAL A 49 -43.76 -22.93 -12.40
N ASN A 50 -42.65 -22.28 -12.02
CA ASN A 50 -41.31 -22.69 -12.42
C ASN A 50 -40.93 -24.00 -11.72
N LYS A 51 -41.05 -25.11 -12.46
CA LYS A 51 -40.72 -26.45 -11.97
C LYS A 51 -39.23 -26.66 -11.65
N LYS A 52 -38.35 -25.78 -12.15
CA LYS A 52 -36.90 -25.79 -11.89
C LYS A 52 -36.50 -24.88 -10.73
N ALA A 53 -37.45 -24.23 -10.06
CA ALA A 53 -37.15 -23.26 -9.01
C ALA A 53 -36.33 -23.89 -7.87
N LEU A 54 -36.59 -25.15 -7.51
CA LEU A 54 -35.86 -25.85 -6.47
C LEU A 54 -34.38 -26.07 -6.86
N ASP A 55 -34.13 -26.59 -8.06
CA ASP A 55 -32.78 -26.85 -8.56
C ASP A 55 -31.99 -25.52 -8.74
N GLN A 56 -32.65 -24.48 -9.24
CA GLN A 56 -32.06 -23.14 -9.37
C GLN A 56 -31.73 -22.53 -8.02
N PHE A 57 -32.61 -22.68 -7.04
CA PHE A 57 -32.38 -22.19 -5.68
C PHE A 57 -31.15 -22.87 -5.06
N GLN A 58 -31.02 -24.20 -5.19
CA GLN A 58 -29.85 -24.93 -4.69
C GLN A 58 -28.56 -24.45 -5.37
N SER A 59 -28.55 -24.39 -6.71
CA SER A 59 -27.37 -23.94 -7.46
C SER A 59 -26.96 -22.50 -7.14
N PHE A 60 -27.92 -21.58 -7.03
CA PHE A 60 -27.62 -20.19 -6.66
C PHE A 60 -27.23 -20.03 -5.20
N SER A 61 -27.73 -20.87 -4.29
CA SER A 61 -27.29 -20.88 -2.90
C SER A 61 -25.82 -21.29 -2.79
N GLU A 62 -25.42 -22.38 -3.48
CA GLU A 62 -24.01 -22.82 -3.54
C GLU A 62 -23.11 -21.74 -4.15
N GLN A 63 -23.55 -21.10 -5.23
CA GLN A 63 -22.80 -20.03 -5.85
C GLN A 63 -22.64 -18.82 -4.92
N ARG A 64 -23.70 -18.42 -4.22
CA ARG A 64 -23.66 -17.35 -3.20
C ARG A 64 -22.64 -17.68 -2.12
N ASP A 65 -22.68 -18.89 -1.60
CA ASP A 65 -21.79 -19.31 -0.52
C ASP A 65 -20.33 -19.29 -0.97
N SER A 66 -20.04 -19.71 -2.21
CA SER A 66 -18.70 -19.60 -2.80
C SER A 66 -18.23 -18.14 -2.98
N LEU A 67 -19.14 -17.23 -3.32
CA LEU A 67 -18.82 -15.81 -3.48
C LEU A 67 -18.56 -15.13 -2.13
N LEU A 68 -19.29 -15.52 -1.08
CA LEU A 68 -19.07 -15.02 0.27
C LEU A 68 -17.67 -15.41 0.79
N VAL A 69 -17.23 -16.66 0.56
CA VAL A 69 -15.88 -17.08 0.93
C VAL A 69 -14.81 -16.27 0.19
N LYS A 70 -14.98 -16.07 -1.13
CA LYS A 70 -14.05 -15.23 -1.90
C LYS A 70 -14.05 -13.78 -1.44
N GLN A 71 -15.20 -13.24 -1.04
CA GLN A 71 -15.29 -11.89 -0.50
C GLN A 71 -14.48 -11.77 0.79
N THR A 72 -14.64 -12.72 1.72
CA THR A 72 -13.88 -12.72 2.97
C THR A 72 -12.38 -12.84 2.73
N GLU A 73 -11.95 -13.72 1.82
CA GLU A 73 -10.53 -13.85 1.45
C GLU A 73 -9.96 -12.55 0.86
N LEU A 74 -10.73 -11.87 -0.01
CA LEU A 74 -10.31 -10.59 -0.59
C LEU A 74 -10.22 -9.48 0.47
N GLU A 75 -11.10 -9.48 1.45
CA GLU A 75 -11.11 -8.49 2.53
C GLU A 75 -9.93 -8.69 3.49
N GLU A 76 -9.60 -9.94 3.82
CA GLU A 76 -8.38 -10.31 4.55
C GLU A 76 -7.10 -9.96 3.79
N ALA A 77 -7.05 -10.26 2.49
CA ALA A 77 -5.92 -9.92 1.63
C ALA A 77 -5.73 -8.39 1.53
N LYS A 78 -6.82 -7.63 1.43
CA LYS A 78 -6.78 -6.17 1.46
C LYS A 78 -6.21 -5.66 2.78
N GLY A 79 -6.67 -6.17 3.91
CA GLY A 79 -6.14 -5.80 5.24
C GLY A 79 -4.64 -6.07 5.34
N SER A 80 -4.20 -7.25 4.89
CA SER A 80 -2.78 -7.62 4.87
C SER A 80 -1.92 -6.68 4.01
N ILE A 81 -2.44 -6.22 2.87
CA ILE A 81 -1.75 -5.25 2.00
C ILE A 81 -1.67 -3.88 2.68
N GLU A 82 -2.74 -3.42 3.33
CA GLU A 82 -2.76 -2.15 4.05
C GLU A 82 -1.76 -2.14 5.22
N GLU A 83 -1.67 -3.24 5.97
CA GLU A 83 -0.66 -3.42 7.02
C GLU A 83 0.77 -3.42 6.47
N LEU A 84 1.01 -4.12 5.36
CA LEU A 84 2.30 -4.15 4.70
C LEU A 84 2.73 -2.75 4.24
N ILE A 85 1.81 -1.98 3.66
CA ILE A 85 2.08 -0.58 3.26
C ILE A 85 2.47 0.25 4.47
N SER A 86 1.73 0.13 5.58
CA SER A 86 2.02 0.85 6.83
C SER A 86 3.43 0.54 7.35
N HIS A 87 3.77 -0.74 7.43
CA HIS A 87 5.08 -1.19 7.90
C HIS A 87 6.22 -0.75 6.98
N LEU A 88 5.99 -0.74 5.65
CA LEU A 88 6.98 -0.28 4.68
C LEU A 88 7.20 1.23 4.76
N ASP A 89 6.14 2.00 5.02
CA ASP A 89 6.24 3.45 5.24
C ASP A 89 7.06 3.79 6.50
N ASP A 90 6.85 3.06 7.60
CA ASP A 90 7.63 3.22 8.83
C ASP A 90 9.12 2.90 8.61
N LYS A 91 9.41 1.75 7.97
CA LYS A 91 10.79 1.35 7.68
C LYS A 91 11.50 2.34 6.75
N LYS A 92 10.76 2.89 5.77
CA LYS A 92 11.27 3.93 4.87
C LYS A 92 11.57 5.22 5.63
N HIS A 93 10.69 5.64 6.54
CA HIS A 93 10.93 6.83 7.38
C HIS A 93 12.18 6.67 8.22
N GLU A 94 12.33 5.53 8.90
CA GLU A 94 13.51 5.21 9.70
C GLU A 94 14.80 5.24 8.85
N ALA A 95 14.76 4.62 7.67
CA ALA A 95 15.89 4.61 6.74
C ALA A 95 16.29 6.03 6.31
N ILE A 96 15.33 6.87 5.92
CA ILE A 96 15.59 8.27 5.53
C ILE A 96 16.24 9.05 6.68
N VAL A 97 15.68 8.97 7.89
CA VAL A 97 16.21 9.68 9.06
C VAL A 97 17.62 9.19 9.40
N ARG A 98 17.85 7.88 9.37
CA ARG A 98 19.17 7.28 9.60
C ARG A 98 20.19 7.75 8.58
N THR A 99 19.86 7.69 7.29
CA THR A 99 20.77 8.08 6.21
C THR A 99 21.11 9.57 6.31
N ILE A 100 20.13 10.45 6.52
CA ILE A 100 20.38 11.89 6.61
C ILE A 100 21.19 12.25 7.84
N LYS A 101 20.93 11.61 8.99
CA LYS A 101 21.73 11.79 10.20
C LYS A 101 23.17 11.34 9.97
N GLY A 102 23.36 10.23 9.26
CA GLY A 102 24.67 9.77 8.79
C GLY A 102 25.34 10.84 7.93
N VAL A 103 24.65 11.30 6.87
CA VAL A 103 25.21 12.24 5.87
C VAL A 103 25.57 13.55 6.54
N SER A 104 24.73 14.04 7.45
CA SER A 104 25.03 15.25 8.21
C SER A 104 26.29 15.09 9.07
N LYS A 105 26.50 13.93 9.70
CA LYS A 105 27.69 13.69 10.52
C LYS A 105 28.95 13.61 9.64
N ALA A 106 28.89 12.80 8.58
CA ALA A 106 29.99 12.64 7.63
C ALA A 106 30.34 13.98 6.96
N PHE A 107 29.34 14.80 6.62
CA PHE A 107 29.55 16.12 6.05
C PHE A 107 30.28 17.05 7.00
N THR A 108 29.90 17.12 8.28
CA THR A 108 30.61 17.95 9.26
C THR A 108 32.06 17.50 9.42
N GLU A 109 32.33 16.19 9.47
CA GLU A 109 33.69 15.65 9.55
C GLU A 109 34.53 15.98 8.31
N ILE A 110 33.98 15.81 7.10
CA ILE A 110 34.65 16.14 5.84
C ILE A 110 34.88 17.65 5.72
N TRP A 111 33.90 18.45 6.14
CA TRP A 111 33.99 19.90 6.13
C TRP A 111 35.14 20.39 7.02
N ASP A 112 35.24 19.88 8.25
CA ASP A 112 36.29 20.25 9.18
C ASP A 112 37.69 19.81 8.69
N GLU A 113 37.76 18.68 7.96
CA GLU A 113 39.01 18.19 7.35
C GLU A 113 39.44 19.02 6.12
N MET A 114 38.49 19.44 5.28
CA MET A 114 38.76 20.25 4.07
C MET A 114 39.00 21.73 4.39
N LEU A 115 38.32 22.27 5.40
CA LEU A 115 38.29 23.68 5.77
C LEU A 115 38.47 23.85 7.28
N PRO A 116 39.70 23.76 7.80
CA PRO A 116 39.96 23.90 9.23
C PRO A 116 39.51 25.28 9.74
N GLY A 117 38.61 25.29 10.72
CA GLY A 117 38.01 26.50 11.29
C GLY A 117 36.69 26.95 10.63
N GLY A 118 36.22 26.24 9.61
CA GLY A 118 34.86 26.34 9.11
C GLY A 118 33.87 25.53 9.96
N LYS A 119 32.57 25.67 9.70
CA LYS A 119 31.53 24.76 10.21
C LYS A 119 30.47 24.53 9.14
N GLY A 120 30.11 23.28 8.89
CA GLY A 120 29.08 22.91 7.93
C GLY A 120 28.04 21.99 8.56
N VAL A 121 26.76 22.31 8.41
CA VAL A 121 25.64 21.51 8.95
C VAL A 121 24.55 21.35 7.90
N LEU A 122 24.04 20.13 7.76
CA LEU A 122 22.84 19.85 6.97
C LEU A 122 21.63 19.88 7.89
N LYS A 123 20.62 20.66 7.51
CA LYS A 123 19.33 20.72 8.21
C LYS A 123 18.22 20.19 7.32
N MET A 124 17.43 19.27 7.87
CA MET A 124 16.25 18.76 7.19
C MET A 124 15.12 19.80 7.22
N ARG A 125 14.62 20.20 6.05
CA ARG A 125 13.49 21.12 5.91
C ARG A 125 12.19 20.32 5.86
N ARG A 126 11.22 20.74 6.66
CA ARG A 126 9.85 20.21 6.64
C ARG A 126 8.89 21.23 6.06
N MET A 127 7.85 20.77 5.35
CA MET A 127 6.85 21.60 4.69
C MET A 127 5.89 22.25 5.69
N GLN A 128 5.59 21.56 6.80
CA GLN A 128 4.89 22.08 7.97
C GLN A 128 5.48 21.51 9.27
N GLU A 129 5.48 22.32 10.33
CA GLU A 129 5.76 21.85 11.70
C GLU A 129 4.58 21.02 12.19
N LEU A 130 4.66 19.70 11.99
CA LEU A 130 3.66 18.77 12.51
C LEU A 130 3.83 18.58 14.03
N PRO A 131 2.73 18.41 14.78
CA PRO A 131 2.76 17.89 16.15
C PRO A 131 3.54 16.58 16.22
N LYS A 132 4.18 16.32 17.38
CA LYS A 132 4.96 15.08 17.60
C LYS A 132 4.11 13.81 17.40
N ASP A 133 2.80 13.92 17.58
CA ASP A 133 1.82 12.83 17.48
C ASP A 133 1.23 12.64 16.07
N ALA A 134 1.73 13.33 15.04
CA ALA A 134 1.24 13.16 13.68
C ALA A 134 1.56 11.75 13.12
N ASP A 135 0.67 11.23 12.28
CA ASP A 135 0.81 9.95 11.60
C ASP A 135 2.12 9.84 10.82
N ALA A 136 2.69 8.63 10.74
CA ALA A 136 3.95 8.37 10.03
C ALA A 136 3.90 8.79 8.55
N LYS A 137 2.74 8.61 7.90
CA LYS A 137 2.48 9.12 6.54
C LYS A 137 2.58 10.63 6.44
N ALA A 138 1.93 11.37 7.33
CA ALA A 138 2.01 12.83 7.37
C ALA A 138 3.44 13.31 7.64
N LYS A 139 4.19 12.63 8.53
CA LYS A 139 5.60 12.95 8.78
C LYS A 139 6.50 12.75 7.56
N MET A 140 6.19 11.75 6.72
CA MET A 140 6.94 11.48 5.49
C MET A 140 6.59 12.47 4.37
N GLU A 141 5.31 12.73 4.13
CA GLU A 141 4.86 13.71 3.12
C GLU A 141 5.34 15.13 3.44
N ASN A 142 5.68 15.39 4.69
CA ASN A 142 6.18 16.67 5.16
C ASN A 142 7.65 16.94 4.89
N TYR A 143 8.41 16.05 4.26
CA TYR A 143 9.79 16.38 3.89
C TYR A 143 9.82 17.31 2.67
N ALA A 144 10.21 18.58 2.88
CA ALA A 144 10.31 19.56 1.80
C ALA A 144 11.70 19.56 1.13
N GLY A 145 12.73 19.08 1.83
CA GLY A 145 14.08 19.00 1.30
C GLY A 145 15.15 19.12 2.38
N VAL A 146 16.37 19.45 1.97
CA VAL A 146 17.52 19.67 2.86
C VAL A 146 18.09 21.06 2.59
N THR A 147 18.35 21.80 3.66
CA THR A 147 19.06 23.08 3.62
C THR A 147 20.48 22.85 4.12
N ILE A 148 21.47 23.45 3.44
CA ILE A 148 22.87 23.41 3.87
C ILE A 148 23.22 24.79 4.41
N GLU A 149 23.70 24.84 5.64
CA GLU A 149 24.24 26.03 6.28
C GLU A 149 25.74 25.84 6.48
N VAL A 150 26.54 26.73 5.92
CA VAL A 150 27.99 26.65 6.00
C VAL A 150 28.61 27.94 6.47
N ARG A 151 29.73 27.82 7.17
CA ARG A 151 30.57 28.92 7.61
C ARG A 151 31.99 28.62 7.16
N PHE A 152 32.55 29.51 6.36
CA PHE A 152 33.94 29.43 5.93
C PHE A 152 34.89 29.96 7.02
N PRO A 153 36.17 29.51 7.04
CA PRO A 153 37.18 30.03 7.96
C PRO A 153 37.28 31.56 7.89
N GLY A 154 37.31 32.23 9.05
CA GLY A 154 37.31 33.70 9.14
C GLY A 154 35.95 34.38 8.85
N GLY A 155 34.93 33.62 8.43
CA GLY A 155 33.57 34.11 8.26
C GLY A 155 32.86 34.31 9.60
N GLY A 156 31.95 35.28 9.66
CA GLY A 156 31.15 35.59 10.85
C GLY A 156 29.92 34.67 10.99
N GLN A 157 28.87 34.97 10.23
CA GLN A 157 27.59 34.26 10.30
C GLN A 157 27.52 33.08 9.31
N PRO A 158 26.71 32.04 9.62
CA PRO A 158 26.43 30.96 8.66
C PRO A 158 25.74 31.52 7.42
N GLN A 159 26.21 31.11 6.25
CA GLN A 159 25.70 31.54 4.96
C GLN A 159 24.92 30.41 4.29
N THR A 160 23.90 30.79 3.52
CA THR A 160 23.12 29.87 2.68
C THR A 160 23.79 29.74 1.31
N MET A 161 23.56 28.64 0.60
CA MET A 161 24.15 28.35 -0.72
C MET A 161 24.09 29.50 -1.74
N ASN A 162 23.04 30.33 -1.70
CA ASN A 162 22.87 31.47 -2.62
C ASN A 162 23.87 32.61 -2.38
N GLU A 163 24.41 32.73 -1.18
CA GLU A 163 25.30 33.81 -0.74
C GLU A 163 26.79 33.50 -0.97
N LEU A 164 27.10 32.28 -1.42
CA LEU A 164 28.46 31.79 -1.62
C LEU A 164 29.03 32.16 -2.99
N SER A 165 30.35 32.28 -3.08
CA SER A 165 31.06 32.43 -4.36
C SER A 165 31.06 31.13 -5.17
N GLY A 166 31.35 31.18 -6.48
CA GLY A 166 31.37 29.99 -7.34
C GLY A 166 32.28 28.87 -6.82
N GLY A 167 33.52 29.19 -6.43
CA GLY A 167 34.45 28.22 -5.85
C GLY A 167 33.99 27.68 -4.50
N GLN A 168 33.35 28.50 -3.66
CA GLN A 168 32.77 28.07 -2.40
C GLN A 168 31.60 27.10 -2.60
N LYS A 169 30.74 27.35 -3.60
CA LYS A 169 29.66 26.43 -3.97
C LYS A 169 30.21 25.09 -4.43
N THR A 170 31.26 25.08 -5.24
CA THR A 170 31.93 23.85 -5.68
C THR A 170 32.47 23.07 -4.49
N MET A 171 33.08 23.75 -3.51
CA MET A 171 33.59 23.10 -2.29
C MET A 171 32.48 22.45 -1.46
N VAL A 172 31.35 23.15 -1.27
CA VAL A 172 30.17 22.60 -0.58
C VAL A 172 29.62 21.37 -1.30
N ALA A 173 29.52 21.43 -2.63
CA ALA A 173 29.06 20.30 -3.44
C ALA A 173 29.99 19.08 -3.31
N LEU A 174 31.30 19.28 -3.37
CA LEU A 174 32.28 18.21 -3.21
C LEU A 174 32.22 17.58 -1.81
N CYS A 175 32.12 18.41 -0.76
CA CYS A 175 31.95 17.90 0.60
C CYS A 175 30.68 17.05 0.76
N LEU A 176 29.58 17.44 0.10
CA LEU A 176 28.34 16.67 0.11
C LEU A 176 28.48 15.33 -0.63
N ILE A 177 29.10 15.33 -1.82
CA ILE A 177 29.33 14.10 -2.60
C ILE A 177 30.16 13.11 -1.77
N PHE A 178 31.24 13.59 -1.16
CA PHE A 178 32.08 12.78 -0.27
C PHE A 178 31.34 12.30 0.98
N ALA A 179 30.45 13.10 1.55
CA ALA A 179 29.64 12.69 2.70
C ALA A 179 28.68 11.56 2.35
N ILE A 180 28.10 11.61 1.14
CA ILE A 180 27.26 10.52 0.61
C ILE A 180 28.11 9.28 0.38
N GLN A 181 29.29 9.43 -0.23
CA GLN A 181 30.23 8.31 -0.51
C GLN A 181 30.63 7.53 0.75
N ARG A 182 30.78 8.20 1.91
CA ARG A 182 31.12 7.53 3.19
C ARG A 182 29.99 6.66 3.76
N ILE A 183 28.76 6.82 3.29
CA ILE A 183 27.57 6.12 3.83
C ILE A 183 27.05 5.11 2.83
N ASP A 184 27.03 5.50 1.56
CA ASP A 184 26.63 4.68 0.45
C ASP A 184 27.67 4.83 -0.66
N THR A 185 28.63 3.91 -0.66
CA THR A 185 29.79 3.96 -1.56
C THR A 185 29.41 3.42 -2.93
N ALA A 186 29.54 4.26 -3.96
CA ALA A 186 29.33 3.83 -5.34
C ALA A 186 30.58 3.11 -5.89
N PRO A 187 30.42 2.20 -6.87
CA PRO A 187 31.54 1.45 -7.46
C PRO A 187 32.60 2.32 -8.15
N PHE A 188 32.22 3.49 -8.69
CA PHE A 188 33.16 4.44 -9.30
C PHE A 188 32.61 5.86 -9.26
N TYR A 189 33.53 6.83 -9.21
CA TYR A 189 33.25 8.26 -9.31
C TYR A 189 34.11 8.86 -10.41
N ILE A 190 33.52 9.72 -11.24
CA ILE A 190 34.23 10.48 -12.28
C ILE A 190 34.00 11.96 -11.98
N PHE A 191 35.09 12.69 -11.81
CA PHE A 191 35.07 14.13 -11.61
C PHE A 191 35.66 14.80 -12.84
N ASP A 192 34.89 15.72 -13.43
CA ASP A 192 35.29 16.49 -14.61
C ASP A 192 35.45 17.97 -14.24
N GLU A 193 36.64 18.53 -14.49
CA GLU A 193 37.02 19.94 -14.25
C GLU A 193 36.61 20.54 -12.87
N ILE A 194 36.55 19.72 -11.82
CA ILE A 194 36.05 20.16 -10.49
C ILE A 194 36.96 21.17 -9.79
N ASP A 195 38.20 21.35 -10.25
CA ASP A 195 39.21 22.22 -9.65
C ASP A 195 39.37 23.58 -10.36
N ALA A 196 38.61 23.82 -11.44
CA ALA A 196 38.66 25.04 -12.23
C ALA A 196 38.31 26.30 -11.43
N ALA A 197 37.39 26.18 -10.47
CA ALA A 197 36.92 27.27 -9.61
C ALA A 197 37.61 27.30 -8.22
N LEU A 198 38.57 26.41 -7.96
CA LEU A 198 39.25 26.27 -6.67
C LEU A 198 40.63 26.95 -6.69
N ASP A 199 40.99 27.57 -5.57
CA ASP A 199 42.35 28.08 -5.37
C ASP A 199 43.35 26.95 -5.06
N SER A 200 44.64 27.29 -5.01
CA SER A 200 45.72 26.31 -4.80
C SER A 200 45.61 25.57 -3.45
N THR A 201 45.16 26.26 -2.40
CA THR A 201 45.01 25.70 -1.06
C THR A 201 43.87 24.69 -1.02
N HIS A 202 42.70 25.05 -1.55
CA HIS A 202 41.52 24.19 -1.63
C HIS A 202 41.76 23.00 -2.57
N ARG A 203 42.50 23.18 -3.66
CA ARG A 203 42.89 22.08 -4.56
C ARG A 203 43.79 21.07 -3.85
N ALA A 204 44.73 21.52 -3.03
CA ALA A 204 45.59 20.63 -2.23
C ALA A 204 44.78 19.84 -1.18
N ALA A 205 43.83 20.49 -0.50
CA ALA A 205 42.92 19.82 0.44
C ALA A 205 42.05 18.76 -0.26
N LEU A 206 41.49 19.10 -1.42
CA LEU A 206 40.72 18.19 -2.26
C LEU A 206 41.55 16.97 -2.69
N ALA A 207 42.76 17.17 -3.19
CA ALA A 207 43.65 16.08 -3.60
C ALA A 207 43.95 15.12 -2.45
N LYS A 208 44.21 15.67 -1.25
CA LYS A 208 44.43 14.89 -0.03
C LYS A 208 43.18 14.09 0.37
N MET A 209 42.00 14.68 0.27
CA MET A 209 40.73 14.00 0.55
C MET A 209 40.46 12.86 -0.43
N ILE A 210 40.67 13.10 -1.74
CA ILE A 210 40.53 12.06 -2.77
C ILE A 210 41.49 10.91 -2.52
N GLN A 211 42.75 11.20 -2.20
CA GLN A 211 43.74 10.18 -1.86
C GLN A 211 43.26 9.32 -0.67
N LYS A 212 42.80 9.97 0.40
CA LYS A 212 42.29 9.28 1.60
C LYS A 212 41.06 8.41 1.32
N GLN A 213 40.18 8.83 0.41
CA GLN A 213 38.98 8.06 0.05
C GLN A 213 39.23 6.98 -1.02
N ALA A 214 40.33 7.09 -1.76
CA ALA A 214 40.77 6.05 -2.69
C ALA A 214 41.49 4.91 -1.99
N GLU A 215 42.10 5.16 -0.83
CA GLU A 215 42.69 4.12 0.02
C GLU A 215 41.57 3.34 0.72
N PRO A 216 41.48 2.01 0.55
CA PRO A 216 40.54 1.21 1.31
C PRO A 216 40.89 1.30 2.79
N GLU A 217 39.91 1.59 3.66
CA GLU A 217 40.12 1.45 5.10
C GLU A 217 40.63 0.02 5.38
N PRO A 218 41.68 -0.16 6.21
CA PRO A 218 42.10 -1.49 6.62
C PRO A 218 40.92 -2.14 7.37
N GLU A 219 40.48 -3.30 6.88
CA GLU A 219 39.45 -4.08 7.57
C GLU A 219 39.90 -4.34 9.02
N PRO A 220 39.00 -4.19 10.01
CA PRO A 220 39.30 -4.48 11.42
C PRO A 220 39.57 -5.97 11.69
#